data_AF-C9D782-F1
#
_entry.id   AF-C9D782-F1
#
_cell.length_a   1.000
_cell.length_b   1.000
_cell.length_c   1.000
_cell.angle_alpha   90.00
_cell.angle_beta   90.00
_cell.angle_gamma   90.00
#
_symmetry.space_group_name_H-M   'P 1'
#
loop_
_entity.id
_entity.type
_entity.pdbx_description
1 polymer ?
#
loop_
_entity_poly.entity_id
_entity_poly.type
_entity_poly.pdbx_seq_one_letter_code
_entity_poly.pdbx_strand_id
1 'polypeptide(L)'
;GGVMEAALRTAYEWITGEELDDVDFKLIRGLGGTKEATIQIKDMEVKAAIVSGLGNARKLLNKIRAGEADYQLIEIMPPPPTRAIPSPPR
;
A
#
# COMPACT_ATOMS: atom_id res chain seq x y z
N GLY A 1 2.76 -2.07 -5.31
CA GLY A 1 4.01 -1.93 -4.55
C GLY A 1 4.97 -1.06 -5.31
N GLY A 2 5.38 -1.48 -6.52
CA GLY A 2 6.33 -0.69 -7.30
C GLY A 2 5.87 0.74 -7.62
N VAL A 3 4.56 0.97 -7.83
CA VAL A 3 4.04 2.34 -8.05
C VAL A 3 4.16 3.19 -6.79
N MET A 4 3.73 2.66 -5.64
CA MET A 4 3.88 3.32 -4.35
C MET A 4 5.36 3.66 -4.06
N GLU A 5 6.26 2.70 -4.24
CA GLU A 5 7.69 2.90 -3.98
C GLU A 5 8.30 3.97 -4.88
N ALA A 6 8.03 3.92 -6.19
CA ALA A 6 8.51 4.92 -7.13
C ALA A 6 7.99 6.32 -6.77
N ALA A 7 6.70 6.45 -6.45
CA ALA A 7 6.09 7.72 -6.07
C ALA A 7 6.74 8.30 -4.80
N LEU A 8 6.99 7.46 -3.79
CA LEU A 8 7.61 7.88 -2.53
C LEU A 8 9.07 8.29 -2.72
N ARG A 9 9.86 7.53 -3.48
CA ARG A 9 11.25 7.88 -3.79
C ARG A 9 11.34 9.22 -4.51
N THR A 10 10.53 9.42 -5.55
CA THR A 10 10.50 10.70 -6.29
C THR A 10 10.03 11.86 -5.42
N ALA A 11 8.96 11.68 -4.64
CA ALA A 11 8.46 12.75 -3.77
C ALA A 11 9.49 13.13 -2.69
N TYR A 12 10.16 12.14 -2.10
CA TYR A 12 11.21 12.37 -1.11
C TYR A 12 12.37 13.16 -1.70
N GLU A 13 12.89 12.74 -2.86
CA GLU A 13 13.99 13.42 -3.55
C GLU A 13 13.63 14.86 -3.92
N TRP A 14 12.42 15.10 -4.44
CA TRP A 14 11.97 16.45 -4.79
C TRP A 14 11.83 17.38 -3.59
N ILE A 15 11.44 16.85 -2.43
CA ILE A 15 11.22 17.64 -1.22
C ILE A 15 12.52 17.85 -0.46
N THR A 16 13.38 16.84 -0.37
CA THR A 16 14.58 16.83 0.48
C THR A 16 15.86 17.17 -0.28
N GLY A 17 15.93 16.84 -1.57
CA GLY A 17 17.17 16.84 -2.35
C GLY A 17 18.06 15.61 -2.10
N GLU A 18 17.57 14.63 -1.35
CA GLU A 18 18.30 13.40 -0.98
C GLU A 18 17.59 12.16 -1.53
N GLU A 19 18.32 11.06 -1.68
CA GLU A 19 17.72 9.79 -2.06
C GLU A 19 17.03 9.13 -0.86
N LEU A 20 15.84 8.56 -1.08
CA LEU A 20 15.15 7.77 -0.07
C LEU A 20 15.75 6.36 -0.02
N ASP A 21 16.18 5.94 1.17
CA ASP A 21 16.57 4.55 1.47
C ASP A 21 15.40 3.56 1.28
N ASP A 22 15.64 2.27 1.53
CA ASP A 22 14.61 1.25 1.37
C ASP A 22 13.38 1.48 2.26
N VAL A 23 12.21 1.47 1.64
CA VAL A 23 10.91 1.61 2.33
C VAL A 23 10.47 0.25 2.88
N ASP A 24 10.44 0.12 4.21
CA ASP A 24 9.97 -1.09 4.88
C ASP A 24 8.43 -1.17 4.93
N PHE A 25 7.87 -1.94 4.00
CA PHE A 25 6.44 -2.23 3.97
C PHE A 25 6.07 -3.44 4.82
N LYS A 26 5.34 -3.19 5.92
CA LYS A 26 4.89 -4.22 6.87
C LYS A 26 3.52 -4.77 6.50
N LEU A 27 3.37 -6.09 6.58
CA LEU A 27 2.08 -6.76 6.38
C LEU A 27 1.17 -6.54 7.58
N ILE A 28 -0.06 -6.07 7.34
CA ILE A 28 -1.05 -5.91 8.40
C ILE A 28 -1.71 -7.27 8.68
N ARG A 29 -1.65 -7.72 9.93
CA ARG A 29 -2.42 -8.89 10.38
C ARG A 29 -3.91 -8.57 10.34
N GLY A 30 -4.71 -9.45 9.72
CA GLY A 30 -6.17 -9.32 9.63
C GLY A 30 -6.71 -8.57 8.40
N LEU A 31 -5.86 -7.85 7.66
CA LEU A 31 -6.19 -7.27 6.36
C LEU A 31 -5.37 -7.97 5.26
N GLY A 32 -5.53 -9.30 5.16
CA GLY A 32 -4.72 -10.17 4.31
C GLY A 32 -4.62 -9.65 2.87
N GLY A 33 -3.41 -9.21 2.49
CA GLY A 33 -3.17 -8.54 1.21
C GLY A 33 -2.96 -7.03 1.31
N THR A 34 -2.91 -6.46 2.51
CA THR A 34 -2.60 -5.04 2.76
C THR A 34 -1.22 -4.91 3.43
N LYS A 35 -0.41 -3.98 2.93
CA LYS A 35 0.88 -3.59 3.48
C LYS A 35 0.88 -2.11 3.82
N GLU A 36 1.63 -1.71 4.83
CA GLU A 36 1.76 -0.31 5.26
C GLU A 36 3.21 0.08 5.40
N ALA A 37 3.50 1.35 5.16
CA ALA A 37 4.75 1.98 5.52
C ALA A 37 4.47 3.36 6.13
N THR A 38 5.40 3.81 6.95
CA THR A 38 5.43 5.19 7.46
C THR A 38 6.80 5.74 7.16
N ILE A 39 6.84 6.86 6.44
CA ILE A 39 8.07 7.51 6.00
C ILE A 39 8.08 8.91 6.58
N GLN A 40 9.23 9.30 7.15
CA GLN A 40 9.45 10.67 7.54
C GLN A 40 10.04 11.44 6.36
N ILE A 41 9.40 12.54 5.97
CA ILE A 41 9.88 13.46 4.95
C ILE A 41 10.02 14.83 5.62
N LYS A 42 11.25 15.19 6.02
CA LYS A 42 11.50 16.37 6.87
C LYS A 42 10.63 16.32 8.13
N ASP A 43 9.76 17.31 8.30
CA ASP A 43 8.86 17.45 9.45
C ASP A 43 7.48 16.77 9.22
N MET A 44 7.31 16.04 8.12
CA MET A 44 6.05 15.40 7.74
C MET A 44 6.13 13.87 7.85
N GLU A 45 5.21 13.29 8.61
CA GLU A 45 5.00 11.85 8.64
C GLU A 45 4.01 11.44 7.55
N VAL A 46 4.46 10.64 6.58
CA VAL A 46 3.65 10.12 5.47
C VAL A 46 3.34 8.65 5.70
N LYS A 47 2.06 8.35 5.92
CA LYS A 47 1.52 6.99 6.04
C LYS A 47 1.00 6.53 4.69
N ALA A 48 1.54 5.41 4.23
CA ALA A 48 1.22 4.81 2.94
C ALA A 48 0.68 3.39 3.11
N ALA A 49 -0.33 3.04 2.31
CA ALA A 49 -0.88 1.69 2.28
C ALA A 49 -0.92 1.11 0.85
N ILE A 50 -0.51 -0.15 0.70
CA ILE A 50 -0.65 -0.93 -0.54
C ILE A 50 -1.69 -2.01 -0.28
N VAL A 51 -2.77 -2.02 -1.05
CA VAL A 51 -3.89 -2.95 -0.90
C VAL A 51 -4.02 -3.81 -2.14
N SER A 52 -4.03 -5.13 -1.97
CA SER A 52 -4.34 -6.07 -3.03
C SER A 52 -5.80 -6.54 -2.97
N GLY A 53 -6.52 -6.33 -4.07
CA GLY A 53 -7.90 -6.76 -4.26
C GLY A 53 -8.96 -5.80 -3.70
N LEU A 54 -10.08 -5.67 -4.43
CA LEU A 54 -11.17 -4.74 -4.11
C LEU A 54 -11.87 -5.05 -2.78
N GLY A 55 -11.93 -6.33 -2.38
CA GLY A 55 -12.49 -6.74 -1.09
C GLY A 55 -11.70 -6.17 0.10
N ASN A 56 -10.38 -6.16 0.01
CA ASN A 56 -9.51 -5.56 1.03
C ASN A 56 -9.55 -4.03 0.95
N ALA A 57 -9.60 -3.45 -0.25
CA ALA A 57 -9.76 -2.01 -0.42
C ALA A 57 -11.02 -1.51 0.27
N ARG A 58 -12.15 -2.20 0.09
CA ARG A 58 -13.40 -1.86 0.80
C ARG A 58 -13.25 -1.88 2.32
N LYS A 59 -12.56 -2.88 2.87
CA LYS A 59 -12.31 -2.98 4.32
C LYS A 59 -11.44 -1.82 4.82
N LEU A 60 -10.36 -1.49 4.12
CA LEU A 60 -9.49 -0.37 4.47
C LEU A 60 -10.25 0.96 4.42
N LEU A 61 -10.99 1.21 3.35
CA LEU A 61 -11.78 2.43 3.19
C LEU A 61 -12.86 2.58 4.26
N ASN A 62 -13.45 1.48 4.72
CA ASN A 62 -14.40 1.53 5.83
C ASN A 62 -13.74 1.92 7.15
N LYS A 63 -12.52 1.42 7.44
CA LYS A 63 -11.74 1.85 8.61
C LYS A 63 -11.41 3.34 8.56
N ILE A 64 -11.02 3.84 7.38
CA ILE A 64 -10.74 5.27 7.17
C ILE A 64 -11.99 6.11 7.46
N ARG A 65 -13.15 5.69 6.92
CA ARG A 65 -14.43 6.38 7.19
C ARG A 65 -14.84 6.35 8.66
N ALA A 66 -14.48 5.29 9.38
CA ALA A 66 -14.73 5.15 10.82
C ALA A 66 -13.74 5.95 11.69
N GLY A 67 -12.69 6.54 11.11
CA GLY A 67 -11.62 7.22 11.84
C GLY A 67 -10.63 6.27 12.51
N GLU A 68 -10.64 4.99 12.13
CA GLU A 68 -9.76 3.95 12.69
C GLU A 68 -8.41 3.83 11.96
N ALA A 69 -8.28 4.47 10.79
CA ALA A 69 -7.06 4.45 9.99
C ALA A 69 -6.90 5.77 9.22
N ASP A 70 -5.66 6.22 9.06
CA ASP A 70 -5.31 7.46 8.36
C ASP A 70 -4.08 7.24 7.48
N TYR A 71 -4.22 7.55 6.19
CA TYR A 71 -3.16 7.42 5.19
C TYR A 71 -3.23 8.57 4.20
N GLN A 72 -2.07 9.10 3.83
CA GLN A 72 -1.96 10.16 2.82
C GLN A 72 -1.91 9.57 1.40
N LEU A 73 -1.48 8.31 1.27
CA LEU A 73 -1.38 7.63 -0.02
C LEU A 73 -1.84 6.18 0.07
N ILE A 74 -2.66 5.75 -0.88
CA ILE A 74 -3.17 4.37 -0.98
C ILE A 74 -3.01 3.88 -2.41
N GLU A 75 -2.27 2.77 -2.60
CA GLU A 75 -2.20 2.05 -3.87
C GLU A 75 -3.16 0.85 -3.83
N ILE A 76 -4.12 0.79 -4.76
CA ILE A 76 -5.00 -0.37 -4.92
C ILE A 76 -4.54 -1.17 -6.14
N MET A 77 -4.12 -2.41 -5.90
CA MET A 77 -3.70 -3.34 -6.94
C MET A 77 -4.78 -4.41 -7.18
N PRO A 78 -4.80 -5.03 -8.38
CA PRO A 78 -5.55 -6.25 -8.61
C PRO A 78 -5.24 -7.33 -7.55
N PRO A 79 -6.18 -8.24 -7.26
CA PRO A 79 -5.86 -9.41 -6.47
C PRO A 79 -4.76 -10.23 -7.16
N PRO A 80 -3.95 -11.00 -6.41
CA PRO A 80 -3.02 -11.93 -7.04
C PRO A 80 -3.80 -12.88 -7.96
N PRO A 81 -3.21 -13.33 -9.08
CA PRO A 81 -3.87 -14.30 -9.94
C PRO A 81 -4.24 -15.53 -9.12
N THR A 82 -5.52 -15.87 -9.11
CA THR A 82 -6.00 -17.13 -8.54
C THR A 82 -5.23 -18.24 -9.28
N ARG A 83 -4.59 -19.17 -8.55
CA ARG A 83 -4.06 -20.40 -9.14
C ARG A 83 -5.15 -20.94 -10.06
N ALA A 84 -4.86 -21.08 -11.36
CA ALA A 84 -5.85 -21.51 -12.34
C ALA A 84 -6.60 -22.71 -11.78
N ILE A 85 -7.92 -22.57 -11.63
CA ILE A 85 -8.77 -23.73 -11.37
C ILE A 85 -8.53 -24.63 -12.59
N PRO A 86 -8.01 -25.86 -12.43
CA PRO A 86 -7.80 -26.73 -13.57
C PRO A 86 -9.13 -26.86 -14.30
N SER A 87 -9.12 -26.56 -15.60
CA SER A 87 -10.28 -26.73 -16.45
C SER A 87 -10.83 -28.14 -16.23
N PRO A 88 -12.16 -28.33 -16.07
CA PRO A 88 -12.70 -29.68 -16.03
C PRO A 88 -12.30 -30.42 -17.31
N PRO A 89 -11.99 -31.72 -17.24
CA PRO A 89 -11.69 -32.50 -18.43
C PRO A 89 -12.85 -32.37 -19.43
N ARG A 90 -12.51 -32.16 -20.70
CA ARG A 90 -13.47 -32.16 -21.81
C ARG A 90 -14.07 -33.54 -22.02
#